data_AF-A0A2G6IFW0-F1
#
_entry.id   AF-A0A2G6IFW0-F1
#
_cell.length_a   1.000
_cell.length_b   1.000
_cell.length_c   1.000
_cell.angle_alpha   90.00
_cell.angle_beta   90.00
_cell.angle_gamma   90.00
#
_symmetry.space_group_name_H-M   'P 1'
#
loop_
_entity.id
_entity.type
_entity.pdbx_description
1 polymer ?
#
loop_
_entity_poly.entity_id
_entity_poly.type
_entity_poly.pdbx_seq_one_letter_code
_entity_poly.pdbx_strand_id
1 'polypeptide(L)'
;MMTPCCQPRLLSFAQRLRRADPADPADRPDLIAQEAIETGGTYLPRSSRNDAAMNEIDLHGIYAMHPDTDCAIDEWLSAAIRRIRETDNRLSTRHGTDPDLTLREIEHARTPK
;
A
#
# COMPACT_ATOMS: atom_id res chain seq x y z
N MET A 1 5.33 -20.08 9.01
CA MET A 1 6.30 -19.08 8.52
C MET A 1 5.52 -18.14 7.60
N MET A 2 5.24 -16.91 8.02
CA MET A 2 4.48 -15.94 7.20
C MET A 2 5.45 -14.88 6.70
N THR A 3 5.71 -14.90 5.40
CA THR A 3 6.73 -14.11 4.71
C THR A 3 6.27 -12.65 4.60
N PRO A 4 7.06 -11.65 5.06
CA PRO A 4 6.79 -10.23 4.83
C PRO A 4 7.19 -9.75 3.42
N CYS A 5 7.12 -10.63 2.40
CA CYS A 5 7.68 -10.36 1.06
C CYS A 5 6.83 -9.46 0.17
N CYS A 6 5.57 -9.20 0.50
CA CYS A 6 4.68 -8.37 -0.34
C CYS A 6 4.79 -6.85 -0.10
N GLN A 7 5.40 -6.42 1.02
CA GLN A 7 5.45 -5.00 1.39
C GLN A 7 6.32 -4.09 0.50
N PRO A 8 7.58 -4.46 0.15
CA PRO A 8 8.39 -3.58 -0.69
C PRO A 8 7.77 -3.41 -2.07
N ARG A 9 7.17 -4.48 -2.62
CA ARG A 9 6.48 -4.44 -3.91
C ARG A 9 5.22 -3.57 -3.86
N LEU A 10 4.38 -3.72 -2.83
CA LEU A 10 3.20 -2.87 -2.61
C LEU A 10 3.58 -1.38 -2.54
N LEU A 11 4.64 -1.04 -1.81
CA LEU A 11 5.12 0.34 -1.71
C LEU A 11 5.58 0.89 -3.07
N SER A 12 6.42 0.14 -3.78
CA SER A 12 6.91 0.54 -5.10
C SER A 12 5.77 0.71 -6.10
N PHE A 13 4.79 -0.20 -6.10
CA PHE A 13 3.64 -0.13 -6.98
C PHE A 13 2.72 1.06 -6.64
N ALA A 14 2.39 1.27 -5.37
CA ALA A 14 1.58 2.42 -4.95
C ALA A 14 2.25 3.77 -5.30
N GLN A 15 3.58 3.86 -5.21
CA GLN A 15 4.33 5.04 -5.64
C GLN A 15 4.31 5.23 -7.16
N ARG A 16 4.44 4.14 -7.93
CA ARG A 16 4.36 4.18 -9.39
C ARG A 16 2.98 4.63 -9.85
N LEU A 17 1.92 4.03 -9.28
CA LEU A 17 0.54 4.37 -9.57
C LEU A 17 0.20 5.82 -9.23
N ARG A 18 0.70 6.34 -8.09
CA ARG A 18 0.53 7.76 -7.71
C ARG A 18 1.24 8.73 -8.67
N ARG A 19 2.31 8.29 -9.33
CA ARG A 19 3.09 9.10 -10.28
C ARG A 19 2.60 8.97 -11.72
N ALA A 20 1.70 8.03 -12.01
CA ALA A 20 1.05 7.95 -13.30
C ALA A 20 0.38 9.29 -13.60
N ASP A 21 0.58 9.81 -14.81
CA ASP A 21 0.21 11.16 -15.16
C ASP A 21 -1.32 11.31 -15.09
N PRO A 22 -1.87 12.25 -14.30
CA PRO A 22 -3.32 12.49 -14.29
C PRO A 22 -3.84 13.03 -15.63
N ALA A 23 -2.97 13.52 -16.52
CA ALA A 23 -3.32 13.94 -17.88
C ALA A 23 -3.41 12.76 -18.87
N ASP A 24 -2.91 11.56 -18.50
CA ASP A 24 -3.08 10.33 -19.28
C ASP A 24 -3.79 9.24 -18.45
N PRO A 25 -5.13 9.33 -18.31
CA PRO A 25 -5.90 8.39 -17.50
C PRO A 25 -5.90 6.96 -18.05
N ALA A 26 -5.39 6.72 -19.26
CA ALA A 26 -5.26 5.37 -19.81
C ALA A 26 -4.14 4.55 -19.14
N ASP A 27 -3.08 5.21 -18.63
CA ASP A 27 -1.94 4.51 -18.00
C ASP A 27 -2.32 3.83 -16.68
N ARG A 28 -3.22 4.42 -15.90
CA ARG A 28 -3.60 3.92 -14.56
C ARG A 28 -4.25 2.53 -14.57
N PRO A 29 -5.30 2.27 -15.36
CA PRO A 29 -5.91 0.93 -15.45
C PRO A 29 -4.95 -0.10 -16.05
N ASP A 30 -4.10 0.28 -17.01
CA ASP A 30 -3.09 -0.62 -17.58
C ASP A 30 -2.03 -1.03 -16.54
N LEU A 31 -1.58 -0.11 -15.69
CA LEU A 31 -0.67 -0.42 -14.59
C LEU A 31 -1.28 -1.40 -13.58
N ILE A 32 -2.57 -1.24 -13.26
CA ILE A 32 -3.31 -2.15 -12.37
C ILE A 32 -3.47 -3.52 -13.03
N ALA A 33 -3.83 -3.57 -14.32
CA ALA A 33 -3.93 -4.81 -15.07
C ALA A 33 -2.59 -5.56 -15.13
N GLN A 34 -1.50 -4.84 -15.39
CA GLN A 34 -0.16 -5.42 -15.41
C GLN A 34 0.22 -5.98 -14.03
N GLU A 35 -0.01 -5.25 -12.94
CA GLU A 35 0.29 -5.72 -11.59
C GLU A 35 -0.55 -6.95 -11.21
N ALA A 36 -1.82 -7.00 -11.63
CA ALA A 36 -2.68 -8.18 -11.44
C ALA A 36 -2.06 -9.44 -12.08
N ILE A 37 -1.60 -9.32 -13.33
CA ILE A 37 -0.91 -10.40 -14.05
C ILE A 37 0.36 -10.82 -13.32
N GLU A 38 1.18 -9.87 -12.88
CA GLU A 38 2.48 -10.15 -12.26
C GLU A 38 2.37 -10.73 -10.85
N THR A 39 1.31 -10.42 -10.11
CA THR A 39 1.12 -10.84 -8.71
C THR A 39 0.11 -11.98 -8.54
N GLY A 40 -0.60 -12.35 -9.62
CA GLY A 40 -1.75 -13.26 -9.55
C GLY A 40 -2.94 -12.65 -8.82
N GLY A 41 -3.01 -11.31 -8.75
CA GLY A 41 -4.14 -10.58 -8.22
C GLY A 41 -5.28 -10.44 -9.24
N THR A 42 -6.34 -9.73 -8.86
CA THR A 42 -7.54 -9.58 -9.68
C THR A 42 -7.74 -8.12 -10.06
N TYR A 43 -7.96 -7.88 -11.35
CA TYR A 43 -8.53 -6.63 -11.86
C TYR A 43 -9.64 -6.95 -12.86
N LEU A 44 -10.87 -6.61 -12.50
CA LEU A 44 -12.05 -6.82 -13.34
C LEU A 44 -12.62 -5.45 -13.72
N PRO A 45 -12.23 -4.89 -14.87
CA PRO A 45 -12.83 -3.65 -15.34
C PRO A 45 -14.29 -3.87 -15.70
N ARG A 46 -15.11 -2.85 -15.46
CA ARG A 46 -16.54 -2.86 -15.78
C ARG A 46 -16.73 -3.19 -17.26
N SER A 47 -17.46 -4.25 -17.53
CA SER A 47 -17.92 -4.54 -18.90
C SER A 47 -19.12 -3.66 -19.24
N SER A 48 -19.05 -2.93 -20.36
CA SER A 48 -20.04 -1.95 -20.83
C SER A 48 -21.46 -2.52 -21.05
N ARG A 49 -21.65 -3.83 -20.89
CA ARG A 49 -22.93 -4.54 -21.07
C ARG A 49 -23.79 -4.65 -19.81
N ASN A 50 -23.28 -4.27 -18.64
CA ASN A 50 -24.05 -4.33 -17.40
C ASN A 50 -23.99 -2.98 -16.66
N ASP A 51 -25.16 -2.34 -16.49
CA ASP A 51 -25.28 -1.09 -15.72
C ASP A 51 -24.99 -1.27 -14.22
N ALA A 52 -25.06 -2.51 -13.73
CA ALA A 52 -24.71 -2.88 -12.36
C ALA A 52 -23.29 -3.42 -12.18
N ALA A 53 -22.47 -3.49 -13.24
CA ALA A 53 -21.11 -4.00 -13.12
C ALA A 53 -20.20 -2.97 -12.45
N MET A 54 -19.48 -3.38 -11.42
CA MET A 54 -18.47 -2.57 -10.72
C MET A 54 -17.08 -2.89 -11.27
N ASN A 55 -16.14 -1.95 -11.13
CA ASN A 55 -14.72 -2.27 -11.27
C ASN A 55 -14.26 -2.90 -9.96
N GLU A 56 -13.58 -4.04 -10.04
CA GLU A 56 -13.03 -4.74 -8.87
C GLU A 56 -11.51 -4.80 -8.96
N ILE A 57 -10.83 -4.44 -7.87
CA ILE A 57 -9.37 -4.48 -7.74
C ILE A 57 -9.03 -5.25 -6.45
N ASP A 58 -8.40 -6.42 -6.58
CA ASP A 58 -7.81 -7.17 -5.46
C ASP A 58 -6.32 -7.40 -5.74
N LEU A 59 -5.47 -6.53 -5.20
CA LEU A 59 -4.02 -6.58 -5.37
C LEU A 59 -3.34 -6.51 -4.01
N HIS A 60 -2.31 -7.32 -3.80
CA HIS A 60 -1.53 -7.37 -2.55
C HIS A 60 -2.37 -7.58 -1.27
N GLY A 61 -3.52 -8.23 -1.38
CA GLY A 61 -4.47 -8.41 -0.28
C GLY A 61 -5.21 -7.13 0.12
N ILE A 62 -5.37 -6.20 -0.82
CA ILE A 62 -6.15 -4.97 -0.68
C ILE A 62 -7.23 -5.00 -1.76
N TYR A 63 -8.47 -4.87 -1.31
CA TYR A 63 -9.66 -4.92 -2.14
C TYR A 63 -10.31 -3.53 -2.25
N ALA A 64 -10.71 -3.14 -3.46
CA ALA A 64 -11.52 -1.96 -3.74
C ALA A 64 -12.55 -2.26 -4.84
N MET A 65 -13.72 -1.61 -4.77
CA MET A 65 -14.80 -1.81 -5.72
C MET A 65 -15.54 -0.50 -5.95
N HIS A 66 -15.62 -0.04 -7.20
CA HIS A 66 -16.33 1.20 -7.52
C HIS A 66 -16.88 1.19 -8.97
N PRO A 67 -18.04 1.82 -9.24
CA PRO A 67 -18.62 1.86 -10.59
C PRO A 67 -17.78 2.66 -11.61
N ASP A 68 -17.01 3.61 -11.10
CA ASP A 68 -16.02 4.41 -11.84
C ASP A 68 -14.61 3.85 -11.62
N THR A 69 -13.83 3.76 -12.70
CA THR A 69 -12.50 3.13 -12.72
C THR A 69 -11.48 3.93 -11.91
N ASP A 70 -11.41 5.25 -12.11
CA ASP A 70 -10.44 6.09 -11.41
C ASP A 70 -10.72 6.12 -9.91
N CYS A 71 -12.00 6.19 -9.53
CA CYS A 71 -12.41 6.08 -8.13
C CYS A 71 -12.07 4.71 -7.53
N ALA A 72 -12.22 3.59 -8.26
CA ALA A 72 -11.81 2.27 -7.77
C ALA A 72 -10.30 2.23 -7.49
N ILE A 73 -9.51 2.81 -8.39
CA ILE A 73 -8.06 2.90 -8.27
C ILE A 73 -7.66 3.80 -7.09
N ASP A 74 -8.34 4.94 -6.90
CA ASP A 74 -8.09 5.86 -5.79
C ASP A 74 -8.46 5.27 -4.43
N GLU A 75 -9.55 4.52 -4.35
CA GLU A 75 -9.94 3.75 -3.16
C GLU A 75 -8.90 2.69 -2.83
N TRP A 76 -8.48 1.91 -3.84
CA TRP A 76 -7.41 0.93 -3.69
C TRP A 76 -6.11 1.56 -3.21
N LEU A 77 -5.69 2.67 -3.83
CA LEU A 77 -4.47 3.39 -3.49
C LEU A 77 -4.52 3.95 -2.06
N SER A 78 -5.67 4.47 -1.64
CA SER A 78 -5.88 4.97 -0.27
C SER A 78 -5.76 3.85 0.76
N ALA A 79 -6.35 2.68 0.47
CA ALA A 79 -6.23 1.50 1.31
C ALA A 79 -4.79 0.96 1.35
N ALA A 80 -4.08 0.97 0.21
CA ALA A 80 -2.67 0.60 0.11
C ALA A 80 -1.78 1.50 1.00
N ILE A 81 -1.95 2.82 0.91
CA ILE A 81 -1.20 3.78 1.73
C ILE A 81 -1.47 3.57 3.22
N ARG A 82 -2.74 3.33 3.60
CA ARG A 82 -3.09 3.02 5.00
C ARG A 82 -2.36 1.77 5.49
N ARG A 83 -2.37 0.70 4.70
CA ARG A 83 -1.72 -0.57 5.07
C ARG A 83 -0.19 -0.44 5.18
N ILE A 84 0.43 0.35 4.31
CA ILE A 84 1.86 0.68 4.39
C ILE A 84 2.16 1.37 5.73
N ARG A 85 1.41 2.42 6.08
CA ARG A 85 1.58 3.18 7.34
C ARG A 85 1.33 2.32 8.58
N GLU A 86 0.28 1.50 8.57
CA GLU A 86 -0.02 0.58 9.68
C GLU A 86 1.12 -0.41 9.90
N THR A 87 1.73 -0.89 8.82
CA THR A 87 2.83 -1.85 8.96
C THR A 87 4.13 -1.18 9.40
N ASP A 88 4.41 0.02 8.92
CA ASP A 88 5.54 0.85 9.39
C ASP A 88 5.43 1.12 10.91
N ASN A 89 4.26 1.56 11.37
CA ASN A 89 3.98 1.75 12.80
C ASN A 89 4.16 0.47 13.63
N ARG A 90 3.78 -0.70 13.09
CA ARG A 90 3.98 -2.00 13.76
C ARG A 90 5.44 -2.41 13.81
N LEU A 91 6.25 -2.02 12.83
CA LEU A 91 7.69 -2.27 12.84
C LEU A 91 8.39 -1.34 13.84
N SER A 92 8.00 -0.06 13.93
CA SER A 92 8.52 0.89 14.91
C SER A 92 8.16 0.50 16.35
N THR A 93 6.96 -0.01 16.60
CA THR A 93 6.55 -0.48 17.95
C THR A 93 7.19 -1.81 18.34
N ARG A 94 7.59 -2.66 17.38
CA ARG A 94 8.32 -3.91 17.65
C ARG A 94 9.82 -3.71 17.86
N HIS A 95 10.42 -2.73 17.18
CA HIS A 95 11.79 -2.30 17.44
C HIS A 95 11.77 -1.29 18.58
N GLY A 96 11.33 -1.72 19.76
CA GLY A 96 11.22 -0.90 20.95
C GLY A 96 12.52 -0.14 21.25
N THR A 97 12.67 1.04 20.68
CA THR A 97 13.47 2.09 21.25
C THR A 97 12.59 2.68 22.32
N ASP A 98 12.67 2.07 23.50
CA ASP A 98 12.17 2.69 24.72
C ASP A 98 12.94 4.02 24.90
N PRO A 99 12.30 5.18 24.73
CA PRO A 99 13.00 6.46 24.83
C PRO A 99 13.40 6.78 26.28
N ASP A 100 12.96 6.00 27.27
CA ASP A 100 13.28 6.21 28.69
C ASP A 100 14.57 5.48 29.10
N LEU A 101 14.85 4.32 28.49
CA LEU A 101 16.09 3.55 28.69
C LEU A 101 17.34 4.29 28.17
N THR A 102 17.24 5.06 27.09
CA THR A 102 18.40 5.81 26.55
C THR A 102 18.78 7.01 27.40
N LEU A 103 17.81 7.69 28.03
CA LEU A 103 18.09 8.84 28.91
C LEU A 103 18.82 8.42 30.19
N ARG A 104 18.46 7.28 30.78
CA ARG A 104 19.13 6.75 31.98
C ARG A 104 20.56 6.25 31.71
N GLU A 105 20.81 5.64 30.56
CA GLU A 105 22.18 5.22 30.19
C GLU A 105 23.10 6.40 29.86
N ILE A 106 22.57 7.49 29.29
CA ILE A 106 23.35 8.71 29.02
C ILE A 106 23.66 9.49 30.30
N GLU A 107 22.76 9.49 31.29
CA GLU A 107 22.98 10.18 32.56
C GLU A 107 23.96 9.42 33.48
N HIS A 108 23.98 8.09 33.43
CA HIS A 108 24.94 7.27 34.19
C HIS A 108 26.38 7.33 33.67
N ALA A 109 26.57 7.67 32.38
CA ALA A 109 27.90 7.84 31.79
C ALA A 109 28.55 9.21 32.06
N ARG A 110 27.85 10.14 32.73
CA ARG A 110 28.30 11.53 32.95
C ARG A 110 28.74 11.87 34.38
N THR A 111 28.79 10.90 35.29
CA THR A 111 29.37 11.11 36.64
C THR A 111 30.64 10.28 36.84
N PRO A 112 31.81 10.76 36.39
CA PRO A 112 33.07 10.30 36.94
C PRO A 112 33.21 10.81 38.38
N LYS A 113 33.56 9.88 39.27
CA LYS A 113 33.95 10.13 40.66
C LYS A 113 35.37 10.69 40.72
#